data_AF-X0V1Q1-F1
#
_entry.id   AF-X0V1Q1-F1
#
_cell.length_a   1.000
_cell.length_b   1.000
_cell.length_c   1.000
_cell.angle_alpha   90.00
_cell.angle_beta   90.00
_cell.angle_gamma   90.00
#
_symmetry.space_group_name_H-M   'P 1'
#
loop_
_entity.id
_entity.type
_entity.pdbx_description
1 polymer ?
#
loop_
_entity_poly.entity_id
_entity_poly.type
_entity_poly.pdbx_seq_one_letter_code
_entity_poly.pdbx_strand_id
1 'polypeptide(L)' 'MDLRGREMPAALERELKETARKKGLSKKRAGAYVYGTLRKTGWKPKKKRSLISQAIRS' A
#
# COMPACT_ATOMS: atom_id res chain seq x y z
N MET A 1 -9.79 11.48 -9.95
CA MET A 1 -8.80 10.48 -10.41
C MET A 1 -9.25 9.09 -9.97
N ASP A 2 -9.64 8.23 -10.91
CA ASP A 2 -10.10 6.86 -10.63
C ASP A 2 -9.06 5.86 -11.16
N LEU A 3 -8.41 5.12 -10.25
CA LEU A 3 -7.16 4.36 -10.50
C LEU A 3 -7.35 2.85 -10.28
N ARG A 4 -8.50 2.31 -10.72
CA ARG A 4 -8.97 0.96 -10.39
C ARG A 4 -8.14 -0.23 -10.93
N GLY A 5 -7.05 -0.03 -11.68
CA GLY A 5 -6.48 -1.13 -12.48
C GLY A 5 -4.97 -1.28 -12.63
N ARG A 6 -4.12 -0.29 -12.33
CA ARG A 6 -2.70 -0.38 -12.71
C ARG A 6 -1.78 0.16 -11.64
N GLU A 7 -0.88 -0.70 -11.16
CA GLU A 7 0.57 -0.47 -10.98
C GLU A 7 1.07 0.79 -10.22
N MET A 8 0.17 1.56 -9.62
CA MET A 8 0.47 2.83 -8.96
C MET A 8 1.04 2.78 -7.52
N PRO A 9 1.11 1.66 -6.76
CA PRO A 9 1.42 1.77 -5.34
C PRO A 9 2.88 2.09 -5.05
N ALA A 10 3.84 1.62 -5.84
CA ALA A 10 5.24 1.64 -5.41
C ALA A 10 5.85 3.05 -5.37
N ALA A 11 5.66 3.85 -6.44
CA ALA A 11 6.20 5.21 -6.50
C ALA A 11 5.50 6.13 -5.50
N LEU A 12 4.17 6.10 -5.47
CA LEU A 12 3.36 6.94 -4.58
C LEU A 12 3.58 6.57 -3.11
N GLU A 13 3.69 5.27 -2.77
CA GLU A 13 4.03 4.83 -1.41
C GLU A 13 5.41 5.34 -0.99
N ARG A 14 6.39 5.34 -1.91
CA ARG A 14 7.74 5.83 -1.65
C ARG A 14 7.76 7.33 -1.38
N GLU A 15 7.09 8.12 -2.22
CA GLU A 15 6.96 9.57 -2.03
C GLU A 15 6.22 9.92 -0.73
N LEU A 16 5.15 9.19 -0.39
CA LEU A 16 4.41 9.38 0.86
C LEU A 16 5.25 9.02 2.08
N LYS A 17 6.10 7.99 1.96
CA LYS A 17 7.02 7.57 3.02
C LYS A 17 8.16 8.57 3.22
N GLU A 18 8.69 9.13 2.14
CA GLU A 18 9.68 10.22 2.19
C GLU A 18 9.08 11.50 2.79
N THR A 19 7.85 11.85 2.39
CA THR A 19 7.09 12.96 2.99
C THR A 19 6.85 12.72 4.48
N ALA A 20 6.48 11.50 4.87
CA ALA A 20 6.27 11.17 6.27
C ALA A 20 7.57 11.26 7.09
N ARG A 21 8.70 10.86 6.51
CA ARG A 21 10.03 11.00 7.11
C ARG A 21 10.44 12.46 7.26
N LYS A 22 10.23 13.30 6.23
CA LYS A 22 10.45 14.76 6.29
C LYS A 22 9.61 15.43 7.38
N LYS A 23 8.40 14.94 7.60
CA LYS A 23 7.49 15.39 8.66
C LYS A 23 7.81 14.83 10.06
N GLY A 24 8.87 14.03 10.21
CA GLY A 24 9.26 13.45 11.51
C GLY A 24 8.24 12.47 12.09
N LEU A 25 7.38 11.87 11.27
CA LEU A 25 6.35 10.96 11.75
C LEU A 25 6.97 9.62 12.17
N SER A 26 6.62 9.16 13.39
CA SER A 26 6.96 7.82 13.87
C SER A 26 6.41 6.74 12.91
N LYS A 27 7.09 5.59 12.82
CA LYS A 27 6.77 4.47 11.89
C LYS A 27 5.27 4.16 11.81
N LYS A 28 4.57 4.10 12.96
CA LYS A 28 3.12 3.84 13.01
C LYS A 28 2.30 4.96 12.34
N ARG A 29 2.63 6.22 12.60
CA ARG A 29 1.94 7.38 12.02
C ARG A 29 2.26 7.54 10.54
N ALA A 30 3.49 7.23 10.12
CA ALA A 30 3.86 7.21 8.71
C ALA A 30 3.05 6.16 7.93
N GLY A 31 2.92 4.94 8.47
CA GLY A 31 2.08 3.90 7.89
C GLY A 31 0.60 4.31 7.79
N ALA A 32 0.06 4.94 8.83
CA ALA A 32 -1.31 5.44 8.82
C ALA A 32 -1.54 6.56 7.78
N TYR A 33 -0.56 7.47 7.63
CA TYR A 33 -0.59 8.54 6.64
C TYR A 33 -0.58 7.99 5.20
N VAL A 34 0.32 7.05 4.93
CA VAL A 34 0.43 6.35 3.64
C VAL A 34 -0.86 5.61 3.34
N TYR A 35 -1.36 4.78 4.26
CA TYR A 35 -2.58 4.00 4.09
C TYR A 35 -3.83 4.88 3.88
N GLY A 36 -3.99 5.93 4.68
CA GLY A 36 -5.11 6.86 4.56
C GLY A 36 -5.12 7.62 3.24
N THR A 37 -3.95 7.98 2.73
CA THR A 37 -3.82 8.66 1.43
C THR A 37 -4.14 7.70 0.29
N LEU A 38 -3.60 6.47 0.33
CA LEU A 38 -3.91 5.42 -0.65
C LEU A 38 -5.41 5.04 -0.65
N ARG A 39 -6.06 5.02 0.52
CA ARG A 39 -7.50 4.74 0.62
C ARG A 39 -8.35 5.78 -0.14
N LYS A 40 -7.95 7.05 -0.10
CA LYS A 40 -8.65 8.15 -0.78
C LYS A 40 -8.51 8.10 -2.31
N THR A 41 -7.44 7.49 -2.82
CA THR A 41 -7.21 7.33 -4.26
C THR A 41 -7.93 6.11 -4.86
N GLY A 42 -8.71 5.38 -4.04
CA GLY A 42 -9.40 4.16 -4.48
C GLY A 42 -8.49 2.93 -4.52
N TRP A 43 -7.27 3.04 -3.98
CA TRP A 43 -6.32 1.93 -3.95
C TRP A 43 -6.83 0.80 -3.05
N LYS A 44 -6.91 -0.42 -3.62
CA LYS A 44 -7.22 -1.64 -2.89
C LYS A 44 -5.99 -2.54 -2.88
N PRO A 45 -5.54 -3.04 -1.72
CA PRO A 45 -4.46 -4.02 -1.68
C PRO A 45 -4.90 -5.25 -2.47
N LYS A 46 -4.14 -5.61 -3.51
CA LYS A 46 -4.33 -6.87 -4.23
C LYS A 46 -3.90 -7.98 -3.27
N LYS A 47 -4.87 -8.62 -2.63
CA LYS A 47 -4.66 -9.72 -1.68
C LYS A 47 -3.78 -10.78 -2.40
N LYS A 48 -2.52 -10.94 -1.99
CA LYS A 48 -1.71 -12.07 -2.49
C LYS A 48 -2.32 -13.34 -1.92
N ARG A 49 -2.78 -14.22 -2.81
CA ARG A 49 -3.26 -15.56 -2.49
C ARG A 49 -2.12 -16.26 -1.74
N SER A 50 -2.37 -16.69 -0.51
CA SER A 50 -1.39 -17.42 0.28
C SER A 50 -1.04 -18.72 -0.45
N LEU A 51 0.25 -18.91 -0.74
CA LEU A 51 0.80 -20.11 -1.39
C LEU A 51 0.60 -21.40 -0.56
N ILE A 52 0.04 -21.30 0.65
CA ILE A 52 -0.29 -22.45 1.50
C ILE A 52 -1.40 -23.31 0.86
N SER A 53 -2.21 -22.77 -0.05
CA SER A 53 -3.30 -23.52 -0.70
C SER A 53 -2.87 -24.43 -1.88
N GLN A 54 -1.58 -24.49 -2.24
CA GLN A 54 -1.10 -25.30 -3.37
C GLN A 54 -0.59 -26.69 -2.95
N ALA A 55 -0.40 -26.94 -1.65
CA ALA A 55 0.21 -28.17 -1.13
C ALA A 55 -0.79 -29.26 -0.65
N ILE A 56 -2.10 -29.12 -0.91
CA ILE A 56 -3.14 -30.06 -0.43
C ILE A 56 -3.83 -30.79 -1.62
N ARG A 57 -3.18 -30.89 -2.79
CA ARG A 57 -3.79 -31.53 -3.99
C ARG A 57 -2.85 -32.35 -4.88
N SER A 58 -1.72 -32.84 -4.38
CA SER A 58 -0.96 -33.93 -5.04
C SER A 58 -0.17 -34.72 -4.01
#